data_AF-A0A7Y8GWK6-F1
#
_entry.id   AF-A0A7Y8GWK6-F1
#
_cell.length_a   1.000
_cell.length_b   1.000
_cell.length_c   1.000
_cell.angle_alpha   90.00
_cell.angle_beta   90.00
_cell.angle_gamma   90.00
#
_symmetry.space_group_name_H-M   'P 1'
#
loop_
_entity.id
_entity.type
_entity.pdbx_description
1 polymer ?
#
loop_
_entity_poly.entity_id
_entity_poly.type
_entity_poly.pdbx_seq_one_letter_code
_entity_poly.pdbx_strand_id
1 'polypeptide(L)'
;MSNTLNRGDTVYNQHGQEAILVASSCGEHLVRPIFEDDDGSHEGDVETWRTVFRTPPAPKLDAETAAAEKRLHDLNVQVSAIRDQINEFNKSEKDRLARIKQHGALELLDRYLAGEITHYVAVKEYGFGVEIIPVSDTLESYPSNNGYGLLTLHPFMGWNKQIKWSIYYNKKWESRYTNDRTERVFPCCGEEDAKAKAVAIILAEIAAQMAKDDKDRRNTSELIKFAKAHGVEVPQELIDSVAAARVAMVEREIAEKSKQIEALKQQLAATA
;
A
#
# COMPACT_ATOMS: atom_id res chain seq x y z
N MET A 1 -14.74 4.65 75.06
CA MET A 1 -13.61 4.44 76.00
C MET A 1 -12.90 5.79 76.15
N SER A 2 -12.91 6.36 77.35
CA SER A 2 -12.37 7.70 77.63
C SER A 2 -10.85 7.66 77.57
N ASN A 3 -10.28 8.03 76.43
CA ASN A 3 -8.84 8.04 76.20
C ASN A 3 -8.27 9.37 76.71
N THR A 4 -8.09 9.47 78.04
CA THR A 4 -7.70 10.73 78.70
C THR A 4 -6.26 11.08 78.35
N LEU A 5 -6.05 12.16 77.59
CA LEU A 5 -4.72 12.71 77.29
C LEU A 5 -4.06 13.24 78.57
N ASN A 6 -2.81 12.86 78.81
CA ASN A 6 -2.03 13.29 79.96
C ASN A 6 -0.98 14.32 79.56
N ARG A 7 -0.62 15.20 80.50
CA ARG A 7 0.51 16.12 80.33
C ARG A 7 1.79 15.32 80.05
N GLY A 8 2.53 15.73 79.01
CA GLY A 8 3.72 15.05 78.53
C GLY A 8 3.46 14.04 77.39
N ASP A 9 2.20 13.74 77.07
CA ASP A 9 1.87 12.89 75.92
C ASP A 9 2.22 13.59 74.60
N THR A 10 2.77 12.84 73.64
CA THR A 10 2.89 13.26 72.24
C THR A 10 1.50 13.32 71.61
N VAL A 11 1.20 14.46 70.98
CA VAL A 11 -0.08 14.71 70.32
C VAL A 11 0.14 15.35 68.95
N TYR A 12 -0.83 15.17 68.05
CA TYR A 12 -0.76 15.64 66.68
C TYR A 12 -1.94 16.57 66.38
N ASN A 13 -1.74 17.65 65.63
CA ASN A 13 -2.85 18.44 65.12
C ASN A 13 -3.50 17.75 63.90
N GLN A 14 -4.57 18.35 63.37
CA GLN A 14 -5.27 17.87 62.17
C GLN A 14 -4.38 17.81 60.90
N HIS A 15 -3.25 18.51 60.90
CA HIS A 15 -2.29 18.55 59.80
C HIS A 15 -1.12 17.58 60.01
N GLY A 16 -1.12 16.80 61.11
CA GLY A 16 -0.05 15.84 61.41
C GLY A 16 1.19 16.44 62.08
N GLN A 17 1.17 17.72 62.43
CA GLN A 17 2.27 18.35 63.18
C GLN A 17 2.32 17.78 64.60
N GLU A 18 3.52 17.38 65.02
CA GLU A 18 3.79 16.80 66.34
C GLU A 18 3.97 17.88 67.42
N ALA A 19 3.49 17.61 68.64
CA ALA A 19 3.67 18.48 69.79
C ALA A 19 3.61 17.70 71.11
N ILE A 20 4.19 18.27 72.17
CA ILE A 20 4.08 17.74 73.55
C ILE A 20 2.90 18.43 74.25
N LEU A 21 1.98 17.66 74.83
CA LEU A 21 0.85 18.23 75.57
C LEU A 21 1.34 18.86 76.90
N VAL A 22 1.19 20.17 77.04
CA VAL A 22 1.59 20.92 78.24
C VAL A 22 0.46 20.98 79.26
N ALA A 23 -0.77 21.24 78.80
CA ALA A 23 -1.97 21.24 79.63
C ALA A 23 -3.24 21.10 78.77
N SER A 24 -4.35 20.67 79.36
CA SER A 24 -5.66 20.68 78.72
C SER A 24 -6.70 21.28 79.66
N SER A 25 -7.50 22.22 79.15
CA SER A 25 -8.56 22.89 79.91
C SER A 25 -9.72 23.25 79.00
N CYS A 26 -10.94 22.95 79.43
CA CYS A 26 -12.19 23.43 78.82
C CYS A 26 -12.27 23.36 77.27
N GLY A 27 -11.77 22.28 76.66
CA GLY A 27 -11.86 22.05 75.20
C GLY A 27 -10.72 22.67 74.38
N GLU A 28 -9.70 23.23 75.03
CA GLU A 28 -8.47 23.68 74.41
C GLU A 28 -7.26 22.93 74.99
N HIS A 29 -6.25 22.71 74.15
CA HIS A 29 -5.02 22.00 74.47
C HIS A 29 -3.85 22.97 74.32
N LEU A 30 -3.13 23.22 75.40
CA LEU A 30 -1.84 23.90 75.35
C LEU A 30 -0.78 22.87 75.00
N VAL A 31 -0.11 23.07 73.88
CA VAL A 31 0.89 22.14 73.36
C VAL A 31 2.19 22.89 73.06
N ARG A 32 3.29 22.15 73.00
CA ARG A 32 4.57 22.67 72.54
C ARG A 32 4.94 21.95 71.23
N PRO A 33 4.84 22.61 70.08
CA PRO A 33 5.17 21.99 68.80
C PRO A 33 6.61 21.49 68.77
N ILE A 34 6.83 20.35 68.11
CA ILE A 34 8.15 19.84 67.78
C ILE A 34 8.36 20.12 66.30
N PHE A 35 9.45 20.80 65.98
CA PHE A 35 9.89 21.03 64.61
C PHE A 35 11.12 20.18 64.34
N GLU A 36 11.22 19.62 63.14
CA GLU A 36 12.41 18.90 62.69
C GLU A 36 13.03 19.65 61.51
N ASP A 37 14.31 19.97 61.63
CA ASP A 37 15.13 20.50 60.55
C ASP A 37 16.42 19.65 60.40
N ASP A 38 17.31 20.08 59.50
CA ASP A 38 18.56 19.36 59.21
C ASP A 38 19.50 19.22 60.43
N ASP A 39 19.30 20.01 61.50
CA ASP A 39 20.09 19.99 62.74
C ASP A 39 19.42 19.19 63.88
N GLY A 40 18.19 18.70 63.66
CA GLY A 40 17.46 17.80 64.56
C GLY A 40 16.15 18.36 65.13
N SER A 41 15.49 17.57 65.97
CA SER A 41 14.19 17.93 66.52
C SER A 41 14.32 18.99 67.64
N HIS A 42 13.61 20.11 67.51
CA HIS A 42 13.59 21.20 68.48
C HIS A 42 12.17 21.59 68.91
N GLU A 43 12.02 21.96 70.18
CA GLU A 43 10.75 22.40 70.74
C GLU A 43 10.50 23.89 70.45
N GLY A 44 9.33 24.20 69.88
CA GLY A 44 8.87 25.56 69.63
C GLY A 44 8.23 26.23 70.86
N ASP A 45 7.69 27.42 70.65
CA ASP A 45 6.92 28.13 71.68
C ASP A 45 5.58 27.45 71.97
N VAL A 46 5.04 27.65 73.17
CA VAL A 46 3.76 27.04 73.58
C VAL A 46 2.60 27.67 72.80
N GLU A 47 1.83 26.82 72.14
CA GLU A 47 0.67 27.18 71.33
C GLU A 47 -0.63 26.58 71.87
N THR A 48 -1.77 27.12 71.45
CA THR A 48 -3.10 26.59 71.79
C THR A 48 -3.72 25.90 70.59
N TRP A 49 -3.99 24.60 70.71
CA TRP A 49 -4.65 23.79 69.69
C TRP A 49 -6.06 23.38 70.16
N ARG A 50 -7.05 23.53 69.27
CA ARG A 50 -8.46 23.17 69.56
C ARG A 50 -8.76 21.68 69.43
N THR A 51 -7.99 20.95 68.64
CA THR A 51 -8.20 19.52 68.41
C THR A 51 -6.85 18.85 68.27
N VAL A 52 -6.63 17.81 69.08
CA VAL A 52 -5.38 17.05 69.09
C VAL A 52 -5.68 15.56 69.04
N PHE A 53 -4.84 14.81 68.34
CA PHE A 53 -4.97 13.38 68.11
C PHE A 53 -3.79 12.64 68.76
N ARG A 54 -4.02 11.46 69.35
CA ARG A 54 -2.94 10.63 69.93
C ARG A 54 -2.05 9.96 68.90
N THR A 55 -2.59 9.75 67.71
CA THR A 55 -1.88 9.21 66.55
C THR A 55 -1.99 10.24 65.45
N PRO A 56 -0.94 10.46 64.64
CA PRO A 56 -1.00 11.43 63.57
C PRO A 56 -2.17 11.06 62.66
N PRO A 57 -3.00 12.02 62.24
CA PRO A 57 -4.00 11.78 61.19
C PRO A 57 -3.37 11.66 59.79
N ALA A 58 -2.09 12.07 59.64
CA ALA A 58 -1.30 12.06 58.41
C ALA A 58 -0.85 10.70 57.81
N PRO A 59 -0.68 9.56 58.52
CA PRO A 59 -0.22 8.31 57.92
C PRO A 59 -1.24 7.70 56.95
N LYS A 60 -2.51 8.14 56.98
CA LYS A 60 -3.49 7.83 55.94
C LYS A 60 -3.22 8.59 54.64
N LEU A 61 -2.76 9.84 54.73
CA LEU A 61 -2.46 10.66 53.54
C LEU A 61 -1.21 10.14 52.82
N ASP A 62 -0.19 9.69 53.55
CA ASP A 62 1.02 9.12 52.92
C ASP A 62 0.73 7.80 52.22
N ALA A 63 -0.08 6.93 52.83
CA ALA A 63 -0.49 5.66 52.22
C ALA A 63 -1.40 5.87 51.00
N GLU A 64 -2.34 6.82 51.07
CA GLU A 64 -3.20 7.19 49.95
C GLU A 64 -2.41 7.85 48.82
N THR A 65 -1.43 8.70 49.15
CA THR A 65 -0.52 9.34 48.18
C THR A 65 0.36 8.29 47.50
N ALA A 66 1.00 7.39 48.26
CA ALA A 66 1.80 6.31 47.71
C ALA A 66 0.96 5.36 46.82
N ALA A 67 -0.28 5.08 47.20
CA ALA A 67 -1.20 4.29 46.37
C ALA A 67 -1.61 5.01 45.08
N ALA A 68 -1.86 6.33 45.16
CA ALA A 68 -2.17 7.16 44.00
C ALA A 68 -0.97 7.28 43.03
N GLU A 69 0.24 7.48 43.56
CA GLU A 69 1.48 7.52 42.80
C GLU A 69 1.75 6.20 42.10
N LYS A 70 1.58 5.08 42.80
CA LYS A 70 1.70 3.74 42.19
C LYS A 70 0.69 3.56 41.06
N ARG A 71 -0.56 3.96 41.28
CA ARG A 71 -1.61 3.86 40.24
C ARG A 71 -1.30 4.76 39.04
N LEU A 72 -0.78 5.96 39.27
CA LEU A 72 -0.36 6.89 38.23
C LEU A 72 0.81 6.31 37.42
N HIS A 73 1.79 5.70 38.11
CA HIS A 73 2.89 4.99 37.47
C HIS A 73 2.38 3.82 36.60
N ASP A 74 1.55 2.95 37.16
CA ASP A 74 0.96 1.81 36.45
C ASP A 74 0.16 2.26 35.22
N LEU A 75 -0.61 3.35 35.35
CA LEU A 75 -1.38 3.92 34.25
C LEU A 75 -0.47 4.52 33.18
N ASN A 76 0.61 5.21 33.58
CA ASN A 76 1.60 5.73 32.63
C ASN A 76 2.31 4.63 31.87
N VAL A 77 2.64 3.51 32.54
CA VAL A 77 3.20 2.32 31.88
C VAL A 77 2.21 1.75 30.86
N GLN A 78 0.94 1.63 31.21
CA GLN A 78 -0.11 1.17 30.28
C GLN A 78 -0.28 2.12 29.09
N VAL A 79 -0.32 3.43 29.33
CA VAL A 79 -0.42 4.44 28.28
C VAL A 79 0.78 4.39 27.35
N SER A 80 1.99 4.22 27.89
CA SER A 80 3.21 4.05 27.08
C SER A 80 3.11 2.80 26.21
N ALA A 81 2.73 1.66 26.80
CA ALA A 81 2.59 0.40 26.06
C ALA A 81 1.55 0.50 24.93
N ILE A 82 0.41 1.14 25.16
CA ILE A 82 -0.61 1.37 24.13
C ILE A 82 -0.08 2.29 23.03
N ARG A 83 0.67 3.35 23.37
CA ARG A 83 1.29 4.24 22.38
C ARG A 83 2.29 3.49 21.50
N ASP A 84 3.10 2.62 22.10
CA ASP A 84 4.04 1.80 21.36
C ASP A 84 3.34 0.84 20.39
N GLN A 85 2.24 0.20 20.83
CA GLN A 85 1.40 -0.64 19.96
C GLN A 85 0.78 0.14 18.80
N ILE A 86 0.27 1.35 19.05
CA ILE A 86 -0.28 2.23 18.01
C ILE A 86 0.82 2.61 17.01
N ASN A 87 2.02 2.95 17.48
CA ASN A 87 3.14 3.31 16.63
C ASN A 87 3.59 2.13 15.76
N GLU A 88 3.67 0.92 16.32
CA GLU A 88 4.00 -0.29 15.59
C GLU A 88 2.93 -0.64 14.54
N PHE A 89 1.65 -0.55 14.91
CA PHE A 89 0.54 -0.75 13.98
C PHE A 89 0.60 0.26 12.81
N ASN A 90 0.76 1.55 13.12
CA ASN A 90 0.86 2.60 12.11
C ASN A 90 2.05 2.39 11.18
N LYS A 91 3.19 1.94 11.71
CA LYS A 91 4.37 1.59 10.89
C LYS A 91 4.07 0.41 9.98
N SER A 92 3.51 -0.67 10.52
CA SER A 92 3.12 -1.87 9.75
C SER A 92 2.11 -1.55 8.65
N GLU A 93 1.14 -0.69 8.94
CA GLU A 93 0.15 -0.23 7.96
C GLU A 93 0.78 0.60 6.85
N LYS A 94 1.64 1.57 7.21
CA LYS A 94 2.41 2.35 6.21
C LYS A 94 3.26 1.43 5.32
N ASP A 95 3.94 0.46 5.91
CA ASP A 95 4.76 -0.50 5.17
C ASP A 95 3.89 -1.38 4.24
N ARG A 96 2.71 -1.80 4.70
CA ARG A 96 1.75 -2.55 3.89
C ARG A 96 1.23 -1.74 2.71
N LEU A 97 0.83 -0.48 2.94
CA LEU A 97 0.39 0.42 1.89
C LEU A 97 1.51 0.74 0.90
N ALA A 98 2.75 0.90 1.38
CA ALA A 98 3.91 1.08 0.52
C ALA A 98 4.14 -0.15 -0.38
N ARG A 99 4.02 -1.37 0.14
CA ARG A 99 4.09 -2.59 -0.69
C ARG A 99 2.96 -2.68 -1.71
N ILE A 100 1.72 -2.35 -1.33
CA ILE A 100 0.58 -2.35 -2.26
C ILE A 100 0.81 -1.35 -3.40
N LYS A 101 1.31 -0.15 -3.08
CA LYS A 101 1.62 0.91 -4.07
C LYS A 101 2.69 0.49 -5.09
N GLN A 102 3.55 -0.48 -4.77
CA GLN A 102 4.53 -1.01 -5.73
C GLN A 102 3.85 -1.83 -6.85
N HIS A 103 2.59 -2.24 -6.67
CA HIS A 103 1.84 -3.00 -7.65
C HIS A 103 0.79 -2.12 -8.33
N GLY A 104 1.16 -1.45 -9.43
CA GLY A 104 0.24 -0.58 -10.18
C GLY A 104 -1.06 -1.27 -10.64
N ALA A 105 -1.06 -2.60 -10.83
CA ALA A 105 -2.28 -3.34 -11.14
C ALA A 105 -3.34 -3.28 -10.01
N LEU A 106 -2.94 -3.08 -8.75
CA LEU A 106 -3.87 -2.99 -7.62
C LEU A 106 -4.55 -1.63 -7.48
N GLU A 107 -4.06 -0.59 -8.17
CA GLU A 107 -4.62 0.77 -8.10
C GLU A 107 -6.10 0.80 -8.57
N LEU A 108 -6.45 -0.07 -9.52
CA LEU A 108 -7.80 -0.16 -10.09
C LEU A 108 -8.67 -1.22 -9.41
N LEU A 109 -8.18 -1.88 -8.36
CA LEU A 109 -8.91 -2.97 -7.70
C LEU A 109 -10.22 -2.47 -7.07
N ASP A 110 -10.19 -1.32 -6.41
CA ASP A 110 -11.38 -0.72 -5.79
C ASP A 110 -12.46 -0.40 -6.83
N ARG A 111 -12.05 0.23 -7.94
CA ARG A 111 -12.93 0.54 -9.08
C ARG A 111 -13.49 -0.71 -9.75
N TYR A 112 -12.69 -1.78 -9.84
CA TYR A 112 -13.16 -3.07 -10.32
C TYR A 112 -14.23 -3.67 -9.40
N LEU A 113 -14.02 -3.66 -8.08
CA LEU A 113 -14.99 -4.15 -7.10
C LEU A 113 -16.27 -3.30 -7.07
N ALA A 114 -16.15 -2.00 -7.34
CA ALA A 114 -17.28 -1.07 -7.45
C ALA A 114 -18.03 -1.19 -8.80
N GLY A 115 -17.52 -1.98 -9.76
CA GLY A 115 -18.15 -2.13 -11.09
C GLY A 115 -17.99 -0.92 -12.01
N GLU A 116 -17.02 -0.04 -11.76
CA GLU A 116 -16.78 1.17 -12.55
C GLU A 116 -16.01 0.92 -13.86
N ILE A 117 -15.38 -0.26 -13.97
CA ILE A 117 -14.64 -0.63 -15.17
C ILE A 117 -15.64 -0.97 -16.28
N THR A 118 -15.55 -0.26 -17.41
CA THR A 118 -16.45 -0.44 -18.57
C THR A 118 -15.72 -0.90 -19.83
N HIS A 119 -14.40 -0.69 -19.90
CA HIS A 119 -13.58 -1.06 -21.04
C HIS A 119 -12.24 -1.63 -20.58
N TYR A 120 -11.62 -2.39 -21.48
CA TYR A 120 -10.28 -2.93 -21.32
C TYR A 120 -9.43 -2.52 -22.50
N VAL A 121 -8.18 -2.14 -22.26
CA VAL A 121 -7.17 -2.03 -23.31
C VAL A 121 -6.27 -3.26 -23.23
N ALA A 122 -6.37 -4.14 -24.23
CA ALA A 122 -5.58 -5.36 -24.30
C ALA A 122 -4.43 -5.21 -25.29
N VAL A 123 -3.24 -5.61 -24.87
CA VAL A 123 -2.03 -5.65 -25.70
C VAL A 123 -1.69 -7.10 -26.01
N LYS A 124 -1.48 -7.40 -27.29
CA LYS A 124 -1.10 -8.74 -27.75
C LYS A 124 0.29 -9.15 -27.24
N GLU A 125 0.43 -10.42 -26.91
CA GLU A 125 1.72 -11.00 -26.47
C GLU A 125 2.68 -11.17 -27.65
N TYR A 126 2.16 -11.69 -28.76
CA TYR A 126 2.93 -11.95 -29.98
C TYR A 126 2.56 -10.94 -31.06
N GLY A 127 3.57 -10.17 -31.51
CA GLY A 127 3.36 -9.04 -32.39
C GLY A 127 2.82 -7.82 -31.64
N PHE A 128 3.03 -6.62 -32.19
CA PHE A 128 2.42 -5.43 -31.59
C PHE A 128 0.93 -5.38 -31.97
N GLY A 129 0.06 -5.23 -30.98
CA GLY A 129 -1.34 -4.93 -31.22
C GLY A 129 -2.03 -4.43 -29.98
N VAL A 130 -2.89 -3.43 -30.16
CA VAL A 130 -3.68 -2.80 -29.10
C VAL A 130 -5.13 -2.89 -29.49
N GLU A 131 -5.97 -3.33 -28.57
CA GLU A 131 -7.41 -3.50 -28.78
C GLU A 131 -8.16 -2.92 -27.60
N ILE A 132 -9.25 -2.19 -27.89
CA ILE A 132 -10.18 -1.69 -26.87
C ILE A 132 -11.37 -2.64 -26.87
N ILE A 133 -11.65 -3.24 -25.72
CA ILE A 133 -12.68 -4.27 -25.53
C ILE A 133 -13.68 -3.75 -24.51
N PRO A 134 -14.95 -3.51 -24.87
CA PRO A 134 -16.02 -3.26 -23.91
C PRO A 134 -16.20 -4.44 -22.94
N VAL A 135 -16.52 -4.15 -21.68
CA VAL A 135 -16.79 -5.19 -20.68
C VAL A 135 -17.98 -6.07 -21.09
N SER A 136 -18.99 -5.48 -21.74
CA SER A 136 -20.15 -6.20 -22.29
C SER A 136 -19.72 -7.38 -23.15
N ASP A 137 -18.73 -7.19 -24.02
CA ASP A 137 -18.28 -8.21 -24.97
C ASP A 137 -17.68 -9.43 -24.25
N THR A 138 -17.05 -9.21 -23.09
CA THR A 138 -16.51 -10.29 -22.25
C THR A 138 -17.58 -11.02 -21.46
N LEU A 139 -18.62 -10.31 -21.02
CA LEU A 139 -19.75 -10.90 -20.29
C LEU A 139 -20.66 -11.70 -21.22
N GLU A 140 -20.92 -11.20 -22.42
CA GLU A 140 -21.73 -11.87 -23.45
C GLU A 140 -21.04 -13.11 -24.01
N SER A 141 -19.72 -13.04 -24.19
CA SER A 141 -18.92 -14.17 -24.69
C SER A 141 -18.71 -15.27 -23.66
N TYR A 142 -18.91 -15.00 -22.36
CA TYR A 142 -18.71 -15.96 -21.28
C TYR A 142 -20.01 -16.74 -20.95
N PRO A 143 -19.98 -18.07 -20.75
CA PRO A 143 -18.84 -18.99 -20.75
C PRO A 143 -18.60 -19.65 -22.12
N SER A 144 -19.01 -19.02 -23.22
CA SER A 144 -18.94 -19.65 -24.54
C SER A 144 -17.49 -19.97 -24.94
N ASN A 145 -17.30 -21.06 -25.69
CA ASN A 145 -15.97 -21.45 -26.17
C ASN A 145 -15.42 -20.51 -27.27
N ASN A 146 -16.02 -19.35 -27.51
CA ASN A 146 -15.60 -18.42 -28.56
C ASN A 146 -15.67 -16.99 -28.06
N GLY A 147 -14.59 -16.21 -28.22
CA GLY A 147 -14.53 -14.82 -27.76
C GLY A 147 -13.74 -14.63 -26.48
N TYR A 148 -14.04 -13.54 -25.75
CA TYR A 148 -13.30 -13.13 -24.57
C TYR A 148 -13.87 -13.77 -23.28
N GLY A 149 -12.98 -14.12 -22.37
CA GLY A 149 -13.28 -14.54 -21.02
C GLY A 149 -13.23 -13.37 -20.03
N LEU A 150 -13.38 -13.69 -18.75
CA LEU A 150 -13.45 -12.68 -17.69
C LEU A 150 -12.08 -12.06 -17.39
N LEU A 151 -12.10 -10.78 -17.04
CA LEU A 151 -10.94 -10.06 -16.52
C LEU A 151 -10.41 -10.76 -15.26
N THR A 152 -9.13 -11.14 -15.30
CA THR A 152 -8.48 -11.87 -14.20
C THR A 152 -7.26 -11.11 -13.70
N LEU A 153 -7.18 -10.90 -12.39
CA LEU A 153 -5.99 -10.42 -11.69
C LEU A 153 -5.18 -11.61 -11.19
N HIS A 154 -3.89 -11.67 -11.49
CA HIS A 154 -3.05 -12.82 -11.12
C HIS A 154 -1.58 -12.42 -10.98
N PRO A 155 -0.80 -13.19 -10.20
CA PRO A 155 0.65 -13.06 -10.22
C PRO A 155 1.21 -13.51 -11.57
N PHE A 156 2.13 -12.75 -12.14
CA PHE A 156 2.92 -13.17 -13.28
C PHE A 156 3.73 -14.42 -12.93
N MET A 157 3.75 -15.40 -13.83
CA MET A 157 4.57 -16.60 -13.63
C MET A 157 6.05 -16.21 -13.70
N GLY A 158 6.72 -16.21 -12.55
CA GLY A 158 8.14 -15.87 -12.46
C GLY A 158 8.56 -15.38 -11.08
N TRP A 159 9.85 -15.12 -10.93
CA TRP A 159 10.47 -14.71 -9.66
C TRP A 159 10.18 -13.24 -9.28
N ASN A 160 9.65 -12.44 -10.20
CA ASN A 160 9.48 -10.99 -10.03
C ASN A 160 8.22 -10.59 -9.25
N LYS A 161 7.35 -11.55 -8.88
CA LYS A 161 6.13 -11.35 -8.06
C LYS A 161 5.22 -10.20 -8.53
N GLN A 162 5.28 -9.84 -9.81
CA GLN A 162 4.44 -8.77 -10.35
C GLN A 162 3.00 -9.27 -10.48
N ILE A 163 2.04 -8.40 -10.24
CA ILE A 163 0.61 -8.69 -10.42
C ILE A 163 0.16 -7.98 -11.69
N LYS A 164 -0.60 -8.67 -12.55
CA LYS A 164 -1.10 -8.10 -13.79
C LYS A 164 -2.55 -8.51 -14.07
N TRP A 165 -3.23 -7.67 -14.82
CA TRP A 165 -4.57 -7.94 -15.35
C TRP A 165 -4.46 -8.68 -16.68
N SER A 166 -5.37 -9.62 -16.91
CA SER A 166 -5.43 -10.36 -18.17
C SER A 166 -6.82 -10.72 -18.61
N ILE A 167 -6.96 -10.68 -19.94
CA ILE A 167 -7.95 -11.26 -20.83
C ILE A 167 -7.73 -12.75 -21.15
N TYR A 168 -8.59 -13.71 -20.82
CA TYR A 168 -8.53 -14.99 -21.57
C TYR A 168 -9.33 -14.85 -22.86
N TYR A 169 -8.94 -15.50 -23.94
CA TYR A 169 -9.78 -15.59 -25.12
C TYR A 169 -9.64 -16.95 -25.79
N ASN A 170 -10.76 -17.43 -26.32
CA ASN A 170 -10.80 -18.70 -27.02
C ASN A 170 -10.66 -18.44 -28.51
N LYS A 171 -9.53 -18.87 -29.08
CA LYS A 171 -9.33 -18.81 -30.53
C LYS A 171 -9.67 -20.17 -31.11
N LYS A 172 -10.63 -20.21 -32.03
CA LYS A 172 -10.91 -21.39 -32.83
C LYS A 172 -9.83 -21.50 -33.92
N TRP A 173 -8.91 -22.44 -33.77
CA TRP A 173 -7.92 -22.75 -34.80
C TRP A 173 -8.09 -24.20 -35.26
N GLU A 174 -8.40 -24.39 -36.55
CA GLU A 174 -8.37 -25.70 -37.23
C GLU A 174 -8.94 -26.84 -36.39
N SER A 175 -10.20 -26.72 -35.94
CA SER A 175 -10.94 -27.70 -35.13
C SER A 175 -10.56 -27.87 -33.66
N ARG A 176 -9.59 -27.10 -33.13
CA ARG A 176 -9.28 -27.06 -31.69
C ARG A 176 -9.57 -25.69 -31.08
N TYR A 177 -10.07 -25.71 -29.85
CA TYR A 177 -10.16 -24.52 -29.00
C TYR A 177 -8.84 -24.38 -28.27
N THR A 178 -8.07 -23.35 -28.62
CA THR A 178 -6.90 -22.94 -27.84
C THR A 178 -7.29 -21.76 -26.98
N ASN A 179 -7.15 -21.93 -25.66
CA ASN A 179 -7.27 -20.85 -24.70
C ASN A 179 -5.97 -20.07 -24.75
N ASP A 180 -6.05 -18.84 -25.22
CA ASP A 180 -4.93 -17.90 -25.24
C ASP A 180 -5.22 -16.77 -24.24
N ARG A 181 -4.20 -15.99 -23.92
CA ARG A 181 -4.29 -14.97 -22.88
C ARG A 181 -3.59 -13.70 -23.32
N THR A 182 -4.29 -12.58 -23.26
CA THR A 182 -3.61 -11.28 -23.36
C THR A 182 -2.91 -11.01 -22.03
N GLU A 183 -1.59 -11.03 -22.06
CA GLU A 183 -0.74 -10.87 -20.89
C GLU A 183 -0.75 -9.45 -20.29
N ARG A 184 -1.15 -8.44 -21.07
CA ARG A 184 -1.12 -7.03 -20.68
C ARG A 184 -2.48 -6.40 -20.95
N VAL A 185 -3.34 -6.41 -19.94
CA VAL A 185 -4.63 -5.71 -19.98
C VAL A 185 -4.61 -4.53 -19.03
N PHE A 186 -5.25 -3.43 -19.44
CA PHE A 186 -5.41 -2.22 -18.66
C PHE A 186 -6.92 -1.94 -18.52
N PRO A 187 -7.51 -2.11 -17.33
CA PRO A 187 -8.89 -1.72 -17.06
C PRO A 187 -9.06 -0.20 -17.18
N CYS A 188 -10.18 0.25 -17.74
CA CYS A 188 -10.49 1.66 -17.97
C CYS A 188 -11.93 2.01 -17.55
N CYS A 189 -12.11 3.24 -17.07
CA CYS A 189 -13.38 3.76 -16.56
C CYS A 189 -14.12 4.58 -17.62
N GLY A 190 -14.28 4.01 -18.81
CA GLY A 190 -14.94 4.67 -19.95
C GLY A 190 -14.19 4.45 -21.26
N GLU A 191 -14.87 4.74 -22.36
CA GLU A 191 -14.29 4.61 -23.70
C GLU A 191 -13.16 5.62 -23.94
N GLU A 192 -13.33 6.87 -23.50
CA GLU A 192 -12.33 7.94 -23.66
C GLU A 192 -11.06 7.65 -22.85
N ASP A 193 -11.19 7.12 -21.64
CA ASP A 193 -10.06 6.65 -20.83
C ASP A 193 -9.32 5.49 -21.54
N ALA A 194 -10.07 4.55 -22.11
CA ALA A 194 -9.50 3.45 -22.89
C ALA A 194 -8.77 3.94 -24.15
N LYS A 195 -9.33 4.91 -24.89
CA LYS A 195 -8.67 5.53 -26.04
C LYS A 195 -7.38 6.24 -25.63
N ALA A 196 -7.43 7.05 -24.58
CA ALA A 196 -6.25 7.75 -24.06
C ALA A 196 -5.15 6.75 -23.64
N LYS A 197 -5.54 5.65 -22.97
CA LYS A 197 -4.61 4.60 -22.58
C LYS A 197 -4.02 3.85 -23.77
N ALA A 198 -4.82 3.51 -24.78
CA ALA A 198 -4.36 2.89 -26.02
C ALA A 198 -3.35 3.77 -26.76
N VAL A 199 -3.65 5.07 -26.92
CA VAL A 199 -2.75 6.05 -27.52
C VAL A 199 -1.44 6.15 -26.73
N ALA A 200 -1.50 6.22 -25.40
CA ALA A 200 -0.29 6.28 -24.56
C ALA A 200 0.61 5.04 -24.74
N ILE A 201 0.02 3.84 -24.86
CA ILE A 201 0.77 2.60 -25.11
C ILE A 201 1.42 2.62 -26.49
N ILE A 202 0.70 3.07 -27.52
CA ILE A 202 1.22 3.17 -28.89
C ILE A 202 2.38 4.16 -28.95
N LEU A 203 2.25 5.34 -28.34
CA LEU A 203 3.31 6.35 -28.29
C LEU A 203 4.56 5.83 -27.57
N ALA A 204 4.38 5.13 -26.44
CA ALA A 204 5.49 4.53 -25.71
C ALA A 204 6.22 3.47 -26.55
N GLU A 205 5.50 2.66 -27.33
CA GLU A 205 6.12 1.69 -28.23
C GLU A 205 6.84 2.36 -29.40
N ILE A 206 6.24 3.41 -30.01
CA ILE A 206 6.92 4.22 -31.05
C ILE A 206 8.24 4.75 -30.51
N ALA A 207 8.24 5.37 -29.33
CA ALA A 207 9.46 5.87 -28.71
C ALA A 207 10.48 4.74 -28.46
N ALA A 208 10.03 3.57 -27.99
CA ALA A 208 10.88 2.41 -27.76
C ALA A 208 11.49 1.84 -29.05
N GLN A 209 10.77 1.89 -30.18
CA GLN A 209 11.29 1.46 -31.49
C GLN A 209 12.25 2.50 -32.08
N MET A 210 11.97 3.79 -31.92
CA MET A 210 12.85 4.88 -32.35
C MET A 210 14.19 4.88 -31.60
N ALA A 211 14.21 4.44 -30.35
CA ALA A 211 15.42 4.30 -29.56
C ALA A 211 16.32 3.11 -29.99
N LYS A 212 15.85 2.25 -30.91
CA LYS A 212 16.61 1.10 -31.43
C LYS A 212 17.18 1.43 -32.81
N ASP A 213 18.31 0.79 -33.11
CA ASP A 213 18.84 0.71 -34.47
C ASP A 213 17.82 0.07 -35.43
N ASP A 214 17.83 0.49 -36.69
CA ASP A 214 16.89 0.00 -37.72
C ASP A 214 16.82 -1.52 -37.83
N LYS A 215 17.96 -2.20 -37.74
CA LYS A 215 18.07 -3.67 -37.82
C LYS A 215 17.41 -4.40 -36.64
N ASP A 216 17.27 -3.72 -35.50
CA ASP A 216 16.75 -4.28 -34.24
C ASP A 216 15.29 -3.93 -34.00
N ARG A 217 14.69 -3.08 -34.86
CA ARG A 217 13.27 -2.76 -34.85
C ARG A 217 12.45 -4.02 -35.19
N ARG A 218 11.34 -4.21 -34.48
CA ARG A 218 10.47 -5.40 -34.64
C ARG A 218 9.00 -4.97 -34.64
N ASN A 219 8.19 -5.69 -35.41
CA ASN A 219 6.73 -5.48 -35.50
C ASN A 219 6.32 -4.04 -35.89
N THR A 220 7.21 -3.31 -36.58
CA THR A 220 7.00 -1.91 -36.94
C THR A 220 5.80 -1.73 -37.89
N SER A 221 5.54 -2.71 -38.76
CA SER A 221 4.38 -2.71 -39.64
C SER A 221 3.06 -2.76 -38.89
N GLU A 222 2.96 -3.62 -37.88
CA GLU A 222 1.78 -3.74 -37.04
C GLU A 222 1.62 -2.48 -36.19
N LEU A 223 2.71 -1.96 -35.62
CA LEU A 223 2.71 -0.70 -34.89
C LEU A 223 2.15 0.45 -35.73
N ILE A 224 2.62 0.62 -36.98
CA ILE A 224 2.09 1.65 -37.88
C ILE A 224 0.59 1.45 -38.13
N LYS A 225 0.15 0.20 -38.35
CA LYS A 225 -1.27 -0.11 -38.58
C LYS A 225 -2.13 0.31 -37.38
N PHE A 226 -1.73 -0.07 -36.16
CA PHE A 226 -2.46 0.27 -34.95
C PHE A 226 -2.40 1.76 -34.64
N ALA A 227 -1.26 2.42 -34.82
CA ALA A 227 -1.14 3.86 -34.66
C ALA A 227 -2.12 4.61 -35.55
N LYS A 228 -2.20 4.26 -36.85
CA LYS A 228 -3.18 4.84 -37.78
C LYS A 228 -4.63 4.57 -37.36
N ALA A 229 -4.94 3.34 -36.93
CA ALA A 229 -6.27 2.98 -36.48
C ALA A 229 -6.74 3.80 -35.25
N HIS A 230 -5.79 4.23 -34.42
CA HIS A 230 -6.05 5.07 -33.24
C HIS A 230 -5.75 6.57 -33.46
N GLY A 231 -5.51 7.00 -34.71
CA GLY A 231 -5.25 8.41 -35.03
C GLY A 231 -3.93 8.97 -34.48
N VAL A 232 -2.96 8.09 -34.18
CA VAL A 232 -1.63 8.47 -33.69
C VAL A 232 -0.70 8.70 -34.88
N GLU A 233 -0.07 9.87 -34.92
CA GLU A 233 0.96 10.17 -35.91
C GLU A 233 2.20 9.30 -35.70
N VAL A 234 2.71 8.74 -36.80
CA VAL A 234 3.91 7.89 -36.78
C VAL A 234 5.05 8.64 -37.47
N PRO A 235 6.26 8.67 -36.86
CA PRO A 235 7.44 9.24 -37.50
C PRO A 235 7.68 8.65 -38.89
N GLN A 236 7.97 9.52 -39.86
CA GLN A 236 8.22 9.13 -41.25
C GLN A 236 9.36 8.11 -41.36
N GLU A 237 10.37 8.23 -40.51
CA GLU A 237 11.49 7.28 -40.42
C GLU A 237 11.03 5.82 -40.22
N LEU A 238 10.04 5.57 -39.35
CA LEU A 238 9.51 4.21 -39.17
C LEU A 238 8.76 3.74 -40.41
N ILE A 239 8.02 4.63 -41.07
CA ILE A 239 7.29 4.33 -42.30
C ILE A 239 8.27 3.95 -43.40
N ASP A 240 9.34 4.72 -43.57
CA ASP A 240 10.37 4.50 -44.58
C ASP A 240 11.15 3.22 -44.29
N SER A 241 11.46 2.93 -43.01
CA SER A 241 12.15 1.68 -42.62
C SER A 241 11.35 0.43 -43.02
N VAL A 242 10.02 0.46 -42.85
CA VAL A 242 9.13 -0.64 -43.23
C VAL A 242 9.01 -0.75 -44.74
N ALA A 243 8.94 0.37 -45.45
CA ALA A 243 8.92 0.39 -46.91
C ALA A 243 10.23 -0.20 -47.50
N ALA A 244 11.38 0.23 -46.99
CA ALA A 244 12.69 -0.27 -47.40
C ALA A 244 12.84 -1.78 -47.11
N ALA A 245 12.43 -2.23 -45.92
CA ALA A 245 12.45 -3.65 -45.57
C ALA A 245 11.54 -4.48 -46.50
N ARG A 246 10.37 -3.94 -46.88
CA ARG A 246 9.45 -4.61 -47.81
C ARG A 246 10.04 -4.72 -49.22
N VAL A 247 10.66 -3.65 -49.73
CA VAL A 247 11.35 -3.68 -51.02
C VAL A 247 12.46 -4.72 -51.02
N ALA A 248 13.34 -4.69 -50.01
CA ALA A 248 14.44 -5.66 -49.90
C ALA A 248 13.94 -7.11 -49.78
N MET A 249 12.82 -7.34 -49.10
CA MET A 249 12.20 -8.67 -49.02
C MET A 249 11.70 -9.14 -50.40
N VAL A 250 11.00 -8.28 -51.13
CA VAL A 250 10.49 -8.59 -52.48
C VAL A 250 11.64 -8.82 -53.46
N GLU A 251 12.71 -8.02 -53.41
CA GLU A 251 13.91 -8.24 -54.23
C GLU A 251 14.56 -9.61 -53.97
N ARG A 252 14.64 -10.04 -52.71
CA ARG A 252 15.12 -11.39 -52.37
C ARG A 252 14.20 -12.48 -52.90
N GLU A 253 12.89 -12.32 -52.76
CA GLU A 253 11.91 -13.26 -53.30
C GLU A 253 12.01 -13.36 -54.83
N ILE A 254 12.16 -12.24 -55.53
CA ILE A 254 12.36 -12.19 -56.99
C ILE A 254 13.66 -12.93 -57.36
N ALA A 255 14.76 -12.67 -56.66
CA ALA A 255 16.04 -13.33 -56.93
C ALA A 255 15.95 -14.85 -56.72
N GLU A 256 15.29 -15.29 -55.65
CA GLU A 256 15.08 -16.71 -55.35
C GLU A 256 14.18 -17.38 -56.39
N LYS A 257 13.06 -16.74 -56.77
CA LYS A 257 12.17 -17.25 -57.82
C LYS A 257 12.85 -17.28 -59.19
N SER A 258 13.71 -16.32 -59.49
CA SER A 258 14.49 -16.30 -60.73
C SER A 258 15.46 -17.48 -60.80
N LYS A 259 16.14 -17.81 -59.69
CA LYS A 259 16.98 -19.02 -59.59
C LYS A 259 16.17 -20.30 -59.79
N GLN A 260 14.98 -20.38 -59.19
CA GLN A 260 14.08 -21.53 -59.34
C GLN A 260 13.63 -21.71 -60.80
N ILE A 261 13.27 -20.61 -61.49
CA ILE A 261 12.90 -20.64 -62.90
C ILE A 261 14.06 -21.15 -63.76
N GLU A 262 15.28 -20.68 -63.52
CA GLU A 262 16.46 -21.10 -64.29
C GLU A 262 16.77 -22.59 -64.08
N ALA A 263 16.69 -23.07 -62.84
CA ALA A 263 16.86 -24.50 -62.54
C ALA A 263 15.80 -25.37 -63.24
N LEU A 264 14.53 -24.93 -63.26
CA LEU A 264 13.45 -25.65 -63.96
C LEU A 264 13.64 -25.66 -65.48
N LYS A 265 14.14 -24.57 -66.08
CA LYS A 265 14.48 -24.52 -67.50
C LYS A 265 15.58 -25.51 -67.87
N GLN A 266 16.62 -25.61 -67.05
CA GLN A 266 17.72 -26.57 -67.24
C GLN A 266 17.22 -28.01 -67.15
N GLN A 267 16.32 -28.31 -66.20
CA GLN A 267 15.69 -29.63 -66.10
C GLN A 267 14.83 -29.96 -67.33
N LEU A 268 14.02 -29.01 -67.80
CA LEU A 268 13.22 -29.20 -69.01
C LEU A 268 14.09 -29.48 -70.23
N ALA A 269 15.19 -28.72 -70.40
CA ALA A 269 16.15 -28.93 -71.49
C ALA A 269 16.91 -30.26 -71.40
N ALA A 270 17.05 -30.84 -70.21
CA ALA A 270 17.65 -32.16 -70.02
C ALA A 270 16.66 -33.32 -70.22
N THR A 271 15.36 -33.04 -70.28
CA THR A 271 14.29 -34.04 -70.46
C THR A 271 13.71 -34.05 -71.88
N ALA A 272 14.00 -33.01 -72.66
CA ALA A 272 13.67 -32.90 -74.08
C ALA A 272 14.82 -33.42 -74.96
#